data_AF-A0A2N6NDD6-F1
#
_entry.id   AF-A0A2N6NDD6-F1
#
_cell.length_a   1.000
_cell.length_b   1.000
_cell.length_c   1.000
_cell.angle_alpha   90.00
_cell.angle_beta   90.00
_cell.angle_gamma   90.00
#
_symmetry.space_group_name_H-M   'P 1'
#
loop_
_entity.id
_entity.type
_entity.pdbx_description
1 polymer ?
#
loop_
_entity_poly.entity_id
_entity_poly.type
_entity_poly.pdbx_seq_one_letter_code
_entity_poly.pdbx_strand_id
1 'polypeptide(L)'
;MTDQDLGKSSIIKTGINGNYVNLDYMMDGLSGKLYIEDYPIATRQGLVGTGTTCYRAKVQNSHDWNYALKLKWQWAQERPENELLNLAKEKCVWGAISVNYYKELENTANLRRGLRWGSQRKFINPSIGDRHYNIDEETQKPDCNVSGLLQYTEETGNFFQNRTLICTITSPLGRPLRTFQSHIELLQVFRDAIICHRSLYYDAKILHCDISPGNIIILDHQDKEQPKGVLIDLDSAINLDEALEAGFGMTGTRPFMAIGVLRNEPHTYRHDLESFLYVLLWTIITNHTESPPAGSRLRQWSNGDWNELAARKSLDMAEKRIQDILGEFGSEFDSLKPLVKKLHQLLFPLRDGAVWTGTDATPVAVGKLYEGMIAAFEGAITSEGRRLM
;
A
#
# COMPACT_ATOMS: atom_id res chain seq x y z
N MET A 1 13.42 -34.63 15.50
CA MET A 1 13.15 -33.20 15.30
C MET A 1 12.74 -33.06 13.85
N THR A 2 11.48 -32.74 13.61
CA THR A 2 10.92 -32.55 12.28
C THR A 2 11.36 -31.19 11.73
N ASP A 3 11.26 -30.99 10.40
CA ASP A 3 11.48 -29.67 9.81
C ASP A 3 10.53 -28.61 10.39
N GLN A 4 9.32 -29.01 10.80
CA GLN A 4 8.37 -28.16 11.50
C GLN A 4 8.85 -27.79 12.91
N ASP A 5 9.47 -28.72 13.65
CA ASP A 5 10.10 -28.44 14.96
C ASP A 5 11.28 -27.47 14.82
N LEU A 6 11.93 -27.45 13.65
CA LEU A 6 13.01 -26.51 13.30
C LEU A 6 12.49 -25.16 12.75
N GLY A 7 11.17 -24.96 12.71
CA GLY A 7 10.55 -23.75 12.19
C GLY A 7 10.58 -23.62 10.66
N LYS A 8 10.90 -24.68 9.93
CA LYS A 8 10.79 -24.69 8.46
C LYS A 8 9.33 -24.89 8.07
N SER A 9 8.82 -23.94 7.28
CA SER A 9 7.49 -24.00 6.71
C SER A 9 7.38 -25.13 5.68
N SER A 10 6.34 -25.96 5.79
CA SER A 10 5.99 -26.98 4.80
C SER A 10 5.10 -26.45 3.66
N ILE A 11 4.89 -25.13 3.61
CA ILE A 11 3.98 -24.47 2.65
C ILE A 11 4.58 -24.51 1.24
N ILE A 12 5.84 -24.08 1.11
CA ILE A 12 6.59 -24.11 -0.13
C ILE A 12 7.36 -25.43 -0.17
N LYS A 13 7.14 -26.21 -1.22
CA LYS A 13 7.83 -27.48 -1.46
C LYS A 13 8.76 -27.32 -2.65
N THR A 14 9.95 -27.90 -2.55
CA THR A 14 10.90 -27.97 -3.67
C THR A 14 10.74 -29.30 -4.39
N GLY A 15 10.52 -29.24 -5.71
CA GLY A 15 10.46 -30.41 -6.58
C GLY A 15 11.45 -30.32 -7.73
N ILE A 16 11.47 -31.35 -8.58
CA ILE A 16 12.37 -31.43 -9.75
C ILE A 16 12.18 -30.24 -10.70
N ASN A 17 10.95 -29.72 -10.79
CA ASN A 17 10.57 -28.63 -11.69
C ASN A 17 10.55 -27.25 -10.98
N GLY A 18 11.19 -27.13 -9.82
CA GLY A 18 11.25 -25.90 -9.03
C GLY A 18 10.33 -25.89 -7.80
N ASN A 19 10.19 -24.72 -7.20
CA ASN A 19 9.40 -24.50 -5.99
C ASN A 19 7.90 -24.39 -6.31
N TYR A 20 7.05 -24.99 -5.46
CA TYR A 20 5.60 -25.01 -5.65
C TYR A 20 4.83 -25.09 -4.34
N VAL A 21 3.55 -24.69 -4.40
CA VAL A 21 2.55 -24.86 -3.34
C VAL A 21 1.46 -25.82 -3.83
N ASN A 22 0.89 -26.62 -2.92
CA ASN A 22 -0.25 -27.48 -3.26
C ASN A 22 -1.55 -26.76 -2.90
N LEU A 23 -2.46 -26.70 -3.86
CA LEU A 23 -3.81 -26.21 -3.69
C LEU A 23 -4.70 -27.41 -3.34
N ASP A 24 -5.40 -27.33 -2.22
CA ASP A 24 -6.18 -28.41 -1.63
C ASP A 24 -7.64 -28.46 -2.10
N TYR A 25 -8.08 -27.44 -2.82
CA TYR A 25 -9.39 -27.40 -3.46
C TYR A 25 -9.31 -26.60 -4.77
N MET A 26 -10.32 -26.80 -5.62
CA MET A 26 -10.47 -26.05 -6.87
C MET A 26 -11.17 -24.72 -6.61
N MET A 27 -10.58 -23.60 -7.04
CA MET A 27 -11.28 -22.32 -7.19
C MET A 27 -10.81 -21.62 -8.46
N ASP A 28 -11.76 -21.06 -9.23
CA ASP A 28 -11.50 -20.35 -10.50
C ASP A 28 -10.53 -21.07 -11.45
N GLY A 29 -10.60 -22.41 -11.52
CA GLY A 29 -9.72 -23.23 -12.39
C GLY A 29 -8.31 -23.49 -11.85
N LEU A 30 -7.96 -22.95 -10.68
CA LEU A 30 -6.72 -23.29 -9.98
C LEU A 30 -6.89 -24.61 -9.21
N SER A 31 -6.05 -25.61 -9.51
CA SER A 31 -5.95 -26.84 -8.73
C SER A 31 -4.57 -27.48 -8.86
N GLY A 32 -4.23 -28.36 -7.91
CA GLY A 32 -2.99 -29.11 -7.95
C GLY A 32 -1.78 -28.26 -7.55
N LYS A 33 -0.73 -28.24 -8.38
CA LYS A 33 0.53 -27.56 -8.07
C LYS A 33 0.57 -26.16 -8.69
N LEU A 34 0.78 -25.16 -7.85
CA LEU A 34 1.11 -23.81 -8.28
C LEU A 34 2.61 -23.59 -8.12
N TYR A 35 3.31 -23.41 -9.23
CA TYR A 35 4.75 -23.16 -9.24
C TYR A 35 5.02 -21.69 -8.94
N ILE A 36 6.06 -21.41 -8.17
CA ILE A 36 6.48 -20.07 -7.78
C ILE A 36 7.94 -19.83 -8.20
N GLU A 37 8.30 -18.57 -8.43
CA GLU A 37 9.71 -18.21 -8.63
C GLU A 37 10.52 -18.46 -7.34
N ASP A 38 11.83 -18.72 -7.50
CA ASP A 38 12.73 -19.00 -6.37
C ASP A 38 12.90 -17.80 -5.43
N TYR A 39 12.76 -16.59 -5.98
CA TYR A 39 12.88 -15.35 -5.24
C TYR A 39 11.52 -14.63 -5.20
N PRO A 40 11.15 -14.06 -4.04
CA PRO A 40 9.93 -13.28 -3.93
C PRO A 40 10.04 -11.96 -4.71
N ILE A 41 8.92 -11.54 -5.30
CA ILE A 41 8.79 -10.26 -6.00
C ILE A 41 8.61 -9.07 -5.04
N ALA A 42 8.16 -9.33 -3.81
CA ALA A 42 8.09 -8.35 -2.73
C ALA A 42 8.27 -9.02 -1.38
N THR A 43 9.04 -8.40 -0.48
CA THR A 43 9.21 -8.81 0.92
C THR A 43 9.29 -7.59 1.83
N ARG A 44 8.68 -7.67 3.01
CA ARG A 44 8.96 -6.71 4.08
C ARG A 44 10.22 -7.14 4.85
N GLN A 45 11.23 -6.29 4.88
CA GLN A 45 12.53 -6.52 5.54
C GLN A 45 12.51 -6.27 7.06
N GLY A 46 11.37 -5.87 7.63
CA GLY A 46 11.24 -5.57 9.07
C GLY A 46 11.20 -6.84 9.92
N LEU A 47 11.93 -6.84 11.04
CA LEU A 47 11.92 -7.94 12.01
C LEU A 47 10.54 -8.14 12.67
N VAL A 48 9.80 -7.05 12.86
CA VAL A 48 8.46 -7.04 13.47
C VAL A 48 7.47 -6.45 12.46
N GLY A 49 6.43 -7.22 12.13
CA GLY A 49 5.39 -6.81 11.20
C GLY A 49 4.58 -8.01 10.71
N THR A 50 3.83 -7.80 9.62
CA THR A 50 3.02 -8.85 8.99
C THR A 50 3.85 -9.85 8.18
N GLY A 51 5.15 -9.59 7.98
CA GLY A 51 6.04 -10.47 7.23
C GLY A 51 5.54 -10.77 5.80
N THR A 52 4.87 -9.80 5.17
CA THR A 52 4.27 -9.98 3.85
C THR A 52 5.35 -10.35 2.83
N THR A 53 5.15 -11.49 2.17
CA THR A 53 6.01 -12.01 1.11
C THR A 53 5.14 -12.38 -0.09
N CYS A 54 5.46 -11.85 -1.25
CA CYS A 54 4.76 -12.14 -2.50
C CYS A 54 5.68 -12.85 -3.48
N TYR A 55 5.16 -13.88 -4.15
CA TYR A 55 5.82 -14.59 -5.23
C TYR A 55 5.03 -14.44 -6.52
N ARG A 56 5.74 -14.35 -7.64
CA ARG A 56 5.16 -14.60 -8.95
C ARG A 56 4.89 -16.10 -9.09
N ALA A 57 3.72 -16.45 -9.61
CA ALA A 57 3.22 -17.81 -9.62
C ALA A 57 2.56 -18.19 -10.95
N LYS A 58 2.59 -19.49 -11.28
CA LYS A 58 1.97 -20.07 -12.47
C LYS A 58 1.38 -21.46 -12.21
N VAL A 59 0.33 -21.80 -12.96
CA VAL A 59 -0.26 -23.14 -12.92
C VAL A 59 0.62 -24.18 -13.60
N GLN A 60 0.44 -25.44 -13.23
CA GLN A 60 1.09 -26.56 -13.89
C GLN A 60 0.84 -26.55 -15.40
N ASN A 61 1.88 -26.82 -16.19
CA ASN A 61 1.87 -26.84 -17.66
C ASN A 61 1.63 -25.48 -18.34
N SER A 62 1.53 -24.37 -17.60
CA SER A 62 1.53 -23.03 -18.17
C SER A 62 2.95 -22.47 -18.28
N HIS A 63 3.18 -21.66 -19.31
CA HIS A 63 4.37 -20.81 -19.44
C HIS A 63 4.13 -19.41 -18.87
N ASP A 64 2.87 -19.05 -18.62
CA ASP A 64 2.47 -17.71 -18.25
C ASP A 64 2.42 -17.53 -16.73
N TRP A 65 3.21 -16.57 -16.25
CA TRP A 65 3.32 -16.20 -14.85
C TRP A 65 2.30 -15.12 -14.46
N ASN A 66 1.03 -15.50 -14.44
CA ASN A 66 -0.09 -14.55 -14.35
C ASN A 66 -0.66 -14.37 -12.94
N TYR A 67 -0.10 -15.06 -11.94
CA TYR A 67 -0.62 -15.06 -10.57
C TYR A 67 0.38 -14.45 -9.59
N ALA A 68 -0.13 -13.77 -8.57
CA ALA A 68 0.63 -13.38 -7.38
C ALA A 68 0.21 -14.27 -6.22
N LEU A 69 1.16 -14.95 -5.58
CA LEU A 69 0.95 -15.67 -4.32
C LEU A 69 1.44 -14.77 -3.17
N LYS A 70 0.55 -14.34 -2.29
CA LYS A 70 0.83 -13.50 -1.11
C LYS A 70 0.75 -14.36 0.16
N LEU A 71 1.84 -14.40 0.92
CA LEU A 71 1.88 -14.94 2.28
C LEU A 71 1.97 -13.79 3.27
N LYS A 72 1.11 -13.78 4.30
CA LYS A 72 1.07 -12.70 5.28
C LYS A 72 0.63 -13.23 6.66
N TRP A 73 1.28 -12.75 7.71
CA TRP A 73 0.79 -12.87 9.09
C TRP A 73 -0.17 -11.72 9.39
N GLN A 74 -1.45 -12.01 9.40
CA GLN A 74 -2.50 -11.07 9.73
C GLN A 74 -2.89 -11.18 11.21
N TRP A 75 -3.37 -10.11 11.83
CA TRP A 75 -3.91 -10.21 13.19
C TRP A 75 -5.21 -11.00 13.15
N ALA A 76 -5.39 -11.93 14.09
CA ALA A 76 -6.50 -12.89 14.04
C ALA A 76 -7.90 -12.25 14.24
N GLN A 77 -7.97 -10.97 14.63
CA GLN A 77 -9.21 -10.20 14.78
C GLN A 77 -9.46 -9.23 13.61
N GLU A 78 -8.47 -9.03 12.73
CA GLU A 78 -8.65 -8.19 11.55
C GLU A 78 -9.48 -8.93 10.49
N ARG A 79 -10.29 -8.18 9.74
CA ARG A 79 -10.96 -8.71 8.55
C ARG A 79 -9.92 -9.22 7.55
N PRO A 80 -10.06 -10.43 7.00
CA PRO A 80 -9.16 -10.90 5.97
C PRO A 80 -9.43 -10.21 4.62
N GLU A 81 -8.37 -9.82 3.92
CA GLU A 81 -8.40 -9.04 2.67
C GLU A 81 -9.30 -9.66 1.59
N ASN A 82 -9.37 -10.99 1.53
CA ASN A 82 -10.13 -11.72 0.54
C ASN A 82 -11.64 -11.43 0.61
N GLU A 83 -12.19 -11.06 1.77
CA GLU A 83 -13.60 -10.70 1.88
C GLU A 83 -13.92 -9.46 1.02
N LEU A 84 -13.11 -8.41 1.11
CA LEU A 84 -13.32 -7.18 0.34
C LEU A 84 -13.02 -7.39 -1.15
N LEU A 85 -12.03 -8.21 -1.48
CA LEU A 85 -11.75 -8.56 -2.88
C LEU A 85 -12.87 -9.42 -3.49
N ASN A 86 -13.43 -10.36 -2.74
CA ASN A 86 -14.58 -11.15 -3.18
C ASN A 86 -15.82 -10.26 -3.35
N LEU A 87 -16.04 -9.30 -2.45
CA LEU A 87 -17.10 -8.30 -2.58
C LEU A 87 -16.92 -7.46 -3.85
N ALA A 88 -15.70 -6.96 -4.11
CA ALA A 88 -15.40 -6.22 -5.33
C ALA A 88 -15.67 -7.05 -6.60
N LYS A 89 -15.33 -8.35 -6.59
CA LYS A 89 -15.65 -9.30 -7.67
C LYS A 89 -17.17 -9.48 -7.85
N GLU A 90 -17.92 -9.69 -6.76
CA GLU A 90 -19.38 -9.83 -6.78
C GLU A 90 -20.06 -8.58 -7.35
N LYS A 91 -19.58 -7.40 -6.98
CA LYS A 91 -20.11 -6.11 -7.43
C LYS A 91 -19.59 -5.68 -8.81
N CYS A 92 -18.83 -6.55 -9.49
CA CYS A 92 -18.26 -6.32 -10.81
C CYS A 92 -17.44 -5.02 -10.89
N VAL A 93 -16.65 -4.74 -9.86
CA VAL A 93 -15.80 -3.55 -9.81
C VAL A 93 -14.84 -3.53 -11.00
N TRP A 94 -14.86 -2.44 -11.76
CA TRP A 94 -14.02 -2.27 -12.93
C TRP A 94 -12.54 -2.21 -12.53
N GLY A 95 -11.72 -3.08 -13.12
CA GLY A 95 -10.28 -3.11 -12.89
C GLY A 95 -9.86 -3.50 -11.48
N ALA A 96 -10.70 -4.21 -10.72
CA ALA A 96 -10.29 -4.88 -9.49
C ALA A 96 -9.54 -6.19 -9.81
N ILE A 97 -8.57 -6.54 -8.97
CA ILE A 97 -7.95 -7.88 -9.01
C ILE A 97 -8.96 -8.93 -8.55
N SER A 98 -8.82 -10.14 -9.10
CA SER A 98 -9.56 -11.31 -8.66
C SER A 98 -8.76 -12.11 -7.63
N VAL A 99 -9.41 -12.53 -6.55
CA VAL A 99 -8.89 -13.58 -5.66
C VAL A 99 -9.29 -14.92 -6.23
N ASN A 100 -8.30 -15.76 -6.50
CA ASN A 100 -8.49 -17.10 -7.06
C ASN A 100 -8.33 -18.19 -6.01
N TYR A 101 -7.73 -17.87 -4.85
CA TYR A 101 -7.55 -18.82 -3.75
C TYR A 101 -7.28 -18.06 -2.44
N TYR A 102 -7.77 -18.60 -1.32
CA TYR A 102 -7.54 -18.10 0.02
C TYR A 102 -7.44 -19.24 1.04
N LYS A 103 -6.40 -19.25 1.86
CA LYS A 103 -6.29 -20.26 2.92
C LYS A 103 -5.56 -19.73 4.14
N GLU A 104 -6.13 -19.98 5.31
CA GLU A 104 -5.43 -19.91 6.59
C GLU A 104 -4.55 -21.15 6.76
N LEU A 105 -3.25 -20.94 6.93
CA LEU A 105 -2.25 -22.00 6.94
C LEU A 105 -1.78 -22.38 8.34
N GLU A 106 -1.65 -21.38 9.23
CA GLU A 106 -1.16 -21.59 10.59
C GLU A 106 -1.60 -20.44 11.50
N ASN A 107 -1.60 -20.66 12.80
CA ASN A 107 -1.89 -19.64 13.79
C ASN A 107 -0.79 -19.59 14.87
N THR A 108 -0.37 -18.39 15.25
CA THR A 108 0.72 -18.22 16.24
C THR A 108 0.38 -18.77 17.64
N ALA A 109 -0.90 -18.90 18.00
CA ALA A 109 -1.30 -19.61 19.22
C ALA A 109 -1.00 -21.12 19.13
N ASN A 110 -1.14 -21.73 17.95
CA ASN A 110 -0.77 -23.12 17.72
C ASN A 110 0.75 -23.31 17.80
N LEU A 111 1.52 -22.44 17.13
CA LEU A 111 2.99 -22.48 17.20
C LEU A 111 3.53 -22.33 18.62
N ARG A 112 2.80 -21.62 19.48
CA ARG A 112 3.16 -21.41 20.88
C ARG A 112 2.57 -22.44 21.84
N ARG A 113 1.78 -23.39 21.33
CA ARG A 113 1.09 -24.37 22.17
C ARG A 113 2.12 -25.22 22.91
N GLY A 114 2.00 -25.25 24.24
CA GLY A 114 2.91 -26.02 25.11
C GLY A 114 4.14 -25.24 25.58
N LEU A 115 4.39 -24.02 25.08
CA LEU A 115 5.41 -23.14 25.63
C LEU A 115 4.92 -22.51 26.93
N ARG A 116 5.71 -22.61 27.99
CA ARG A 116 5.45 -21.95 29.29
C ARG A 116 6.15 -20.61 29.32
N TRP A 117 5.39 -19.53 29.34
CA TRP A 117 5.89 -18.17 29.36
C TRP A 117 5.86 -17.60 30.79
N GLY A 118 6.89 -16.84 31.16
CA GLY A 118 6.85 -15.95 32.32
C GLY A 118 6.14 -14.63 32.01
N SER A 119 6.35 -13.62 32.86
CA SER A 119 5.83 -12.26 32.59
C SER A 119 6.31 -11.74 31.24
N GLN A 120 5.38 -11.24 30.43
CA GLN A 120 5.71 -10.62 29.15
C GLN A 120 6.40 -9.28 29.39
N ARG A 121 7.34 -8.92 28.51
CA ARG A 121 8.06 -7.66 28.60
C ARG A 121 8.03 -6.90 27.28
N LYS A 122 7.98 -5.57 27.33
CA LYS A 122 8.12 -4.68 26.17
C LYS A 122 9.40 -3.87 26.28
N PHE A 123 9.96 -3.44 25.16
CA PHE A 123 11.10 -2.53 25.16
C PHE A 123 10.71 -1.18 25.78
N ILE A 124 11.61 -0.62 26.60
CA ILE A 124 11.46 0.72 27.15
C ILE A 124 11.77 1.70 26.01
N ASN A 125 10.79 2.53 25.63
CA ASN A 125 11.05 3.61 24.67
C ASN A 125 11.81 4.73 25.39
N PRO A 126 13.06 5.08 24.99
CA PRO A 126 13.72 6.23 25.55
C PRO A 126 12.93 7.49 25.22
N SER A 127 12.67 8.31 26.22
CA SER A 127 12.05 9.63 26.07
C SER A 127 12.85 10.45 25.06
N ILE A 128 12.17 11.16 24.16
CA ILE A 128 12.79 11.96 23.09
C ILE A 128 13.78 13.02 23.63
N GLY A 129 13.71 13.35 24.93
CA GLY A 129 14.59 14.29 25.62
C GLY A 129 15.93 13.74 26.15
N ASP A 130 16.15 12.41 26.18
CA ASP A 130 17.36 11.82 26.80
C ASP A 130 18.50 11.54 25.80
N ARG A 131 18.42 12.08 24.57
CA ARG A 131 19.52 12.01 23.59
C ARG A 131 20.63 13.02 23.89
N HIS A 132 21.25 12.92 25.07
CA HIS A 132 22.66 13.28 25.22
C HIS A 132 23.48 12.03 24.93
N TYR A 133 23.91 11.88 23.68
CA TYR A 133 24.99 10.95 23.36
C TYR A 133 26.28 11.53 23.95
N ASN A 134 26.66 11.10 25.15
CA ASN A 134 28.06 11.10 25.52
C ASN A 134 28.72 10.03 24.64
N ILE A 135 29.51 10.47 23.66
CA ILE A 135 30.22 9.61 22.70
C ILE A 135 31.45 8.95 23.34
N ASP A 136 31.77 9.27 24.58
CA ASP A 136 32.89 8.69 25.29
C ASP A 136 32.39 7.89 26.49
N GLU A 137 32.05 6.62 26.31
CA GLU A 137 32.33 5.57 27.30
C GLU A 137 32.05 4.16 26.75
N GLU A 138 33.14 3.42 26.66
CA GLU A 138 33.27 1.97 26.80
C GLU A 138 32.65 1.03 25.75
N THR A 139 33.55 0.58 24.89
CA THR A 139 33.66 -0.79 24.36
C THR A 139 33.62 -1.85 25.49
N GLN A 140 32.48 -2.02 26.15
CA GLN A 140 32.19 -3.24 26.89
C GLN A 140 31.61 -4.29 25.92
N LYS A 141 32.27 -5.44 25.84
CA LYS A 141 31.73 -6.63 25.16
C LYS A 141 30.34 -6.91 25.76
N PRO A 142 29.30 -7.16 24.95
CA PRO A 142 27.99 -7.47 25.47
C PRO A 142 28.06 -8.82 26.17
N ASP A 143 28.04 -8.82 27.50
CA ASP A 143 27.79 -10.04 28.27
C ASP A 143 26.39 -10.52 27.92
N CYS A 144 26.31 -11.70 27.32
CA CYS A 144 25.07 -12.37 26.90
C CYS A 144 24.29 -12.96 28.10
N ASN A 145 24.21 -12.20 29.19
CA ASN A 145 23.47 -12.54 30.40
C ASN A 145 22.08 -11.90 30.38
N VAL A 146 21.07 -12.63 30.89
CA VAL A 146 19.66 -12.20 30.98
C VAL A 146 19.49 -10.81 31.60
N SER A 147 20.42 -10.42 32.49
CA SER A 147 20.45 -9.09 33.13
C SER A 147 20.54 -7.94 32.13
N GLY A 148 21.21 -8.12 30.99
CA GLY A 148 21.35 -7.08 29.97
C GLY A 148 20.03 -6.76 29.27
N LEU A 149 19.18 -7.77 28.99
CA LEU A 149 17.89 -7.56 28.33
C LEU A 149 16.84 -6.96 29.27
N LEU A 150 16.91 -7.28 30.57
CA LEU A 150 16.01 -6.74 31.59
C LEU A 150 16.18 -5.22 31.76
N GLN A 151 17.37 -4.67 31.52
CA GLN A 151 17.63 -3.24 31.59
C GLN A 151 16.89 -2.44 30.50
N TYR A 152 16.64 -3.04 29.34
CA TYR A 152 15.99 -2.40 28.19
C TYR A 152 14.50 -2.77 28.04
N THR A 153 13.95 -3.53 28.99
CA THR A 153 12.56 -4.02 28.91
C THR A 153 11.84 -3.85 30.24
N GLU A 154 10.54 -3.59 30.21
CA GLU A 154 9.67 -3.58 31.39
C GLU A 154 8.55 -4.61 31.25
N GLU A 155 8.03 -5.14 32.36
CA GLU A 155 6.88 -6.03 32.31
C GLU A 155 5.68 -5.32 31.68
N THR A 156 4.91 -6.06 30.91
CA THR A 156 3.76 -5.51 30.21
C THR A 156 2.56 -6.44 30.33
N GLY A 157 1.39 -5.81 30.50
CA GLY A 157 0.10 -6.48 30.32
C GLY A 157 -0.31 -6.59 28.84
N ASN A 158 0.49 -6.05 27.90
CA ASN A 158 0.21 -6.18 26.47
C ASN A 158 0.44 -7.62 26.03
N PHE A 159 -0.64 -8.38 26.01
CA PHE A 159 -0.61 -9.77 25.59
C PHE A 159 -0.13 -9.91 24.14
N PHE A 160 0.65 -10.97 23.88
CA PHE A 160 0.97 -11.39 22.53
C PHE A 160 -0.31 -11.47 21.67
N GLN A 161 -0.39 -10.59 20.68
CA GLN A 161 -1.51 -10.56 19.75
C GLN A 161 -1.44 -11.76 18.82
N ASN A 162 -2.51 -12.55 18.81
CA ASN A 162 -2.56 -13.72 17.97
C ASN A 162 -2.61 -13.32 16.48
N ARG A 163 -1.81 -13.99 15.67
CA ARG A 163 -1.74 -13.83 14.22
C ARG A 163 -1.99 -15.14 13.49
N THR A 164 -2.63 -15.04 12.34
CA THR A 164 -2.89 -16.14 11.41
C THR A 164 -2.04 -15.93 10.15
N LEU A 165 -1.34 -16.96 9.71
CA LEU A 165 -0.64 -16.98 8.44
C LEU A 165 -1.65 -17.31 7.35
N ILE A 166 -1.80 -16.39 6.40
CA ILE A 166 -2.73 -16.50 5.29
C ILE A 166 -1.95 -16.62 3.99
N CYS A 167 -2.47 -17.43 3.08
CA CYS A 167 -2.07 -17.51 1.69
C CYS A 167 -3.21 -17.08 0.79
N THR A 168 -2.97 -16.06 -0.02
CA THR A 168 -3.91 -15.56 -1.01
C THR A 168 -3.26 -15.63 -2.38
N ILE A 169 -4.00 -16.07 -3.41
CA ILE A 169 -3.54 -16.03 -4.79
C ILE A 169 -4.47 -15.11 -5.59
N THR A 170 -3.88 -14.14 -6.28
CA THR A 170 -4.61 -13.14 -7.07
C THR A 170 -4.14 -13.09 -8.51
N SER A 171 -5.02 -12.61 -9.38
CA SER A 171 -4.73 -12.30 -10.79
C SER A 171 -5.51 -11.06 -11.26
N PRO A 172 -5.07 -10.36 -12.31
CA PRO A 172 -3.82 -10.56 -13.05
C PRO A 172 -2.59 -10.11 -12.23
N LEU A 173 -1.42 -10.66 -12.57
CA LEU A 173 -0.14 -10.18 -12.08
C LEU A 173 0.31 -8.96 -12.91
N GLY A 174 0.71 -7.89 -12.22
CA GLY A 174 1.29 -6.70 -12.84
C GLY A 174 2.70 -6.40 -12.34
N ARG A 175 3.33 -5.40 -12.96
CA ARG A 175 4.64 -4.89 -12.54
C ARG A 175 4.51 -3.62 -11.68
N PRO A 176 5.50 -3.30 -10.83
CA PRO A 176 5.41 -2.14 -9.95
C PRO A 176 5.29 -0.81 -10.71
N LEU A 177 4.54 0.16 -10.16
CA LEU A 177 4.34 1.48 -10.76
C LEU A 177 5.64 2.14 -11.23
N ARG A 178 6.71 2.06 -10.43
CA ARG A 178 8.02 2.67 -10.75
C ARG A 178 8.66 2.17 -12.06
N THR A 179 8.16 1.09 -12.65
CA THR A 179 8.74 0.48 -13.85
C THR A 179 8.14 1.03 -15.15
N PHE A 180 7.27 2.05 -15.07
CA PHE A 180 6.64 2.66 -16.26
C PHE A 180 7.66 2.98 -17.36
N GLN A 181 7.25 2.89 -18.62
CA GLN A 181 8.15 3.01 -19.77
C GLN A 181 7.96 4.32 -20.55
N SER A 182 6.86 5.04 -20.30
CA SER A 182 6.56 6.32 -20.95
C SER A 182 5.61 7.17 -20.10
N HIS A 183 5.54 8.48 -20.38
CA HIS A 183 4.54 9.34 -19.76
C HIS A 183 3.12 8.89 -20.08
N ILE A 184 2.85 8.47 -21.33
CA ILE A 184 1.51 8.02 -21.72
C ILE A 184 1.09 6.81 -20.88
N GLU A 185 1.98 5.84 -20.70
CA GLU A 185 1.70 4.68 -19.86
C GLU A 185 1.46 5.09 -18.40
N LEU A 186 2.33 5.94 -17.83
CA LEU A 186 2.15 6.45 -16.47
C LEU A 186 0.77 7.11 -16.30
N LEU A 187 0.40 7.99 -17.23
CA LEU A 187 -0.88 8.69 -17.18
C LEU A 187 -2.08 7.76 -17.34
N GLN A 188 -1.99 6.75 -18.20
CA GLN A 188 -3.02 5.72 -18.36
C GLN A 188 -3.19 4.89 -17.08
N VAL A 189 -2.09 4.51 -16.43
CA VAL A 189 -2.10 3.75 -15.17
C VAL A 189 -2.81 4.54 -14.08
N PHE A 190 -2.49 5.82 -13.89
CA PHE A 190 -3.16 6.65 -12.89
C PHE A 190 -4.65 6.87 -13.20
N ARG A 191 -4.98 7.14 -14.46
CA ARG A 191 -6.37 7.27 -14.90
C ARG A 191 -7.16 6.02 -14.55
N ASP A 192 -6.65 4.86 -14.93
CA ASP A 192 -7.33 3.57 -14.74
C ASP A 192 -7.43 3.22 -13.25
N ALA A 193 -6.38 3.48 -12.45
CA ALA A 193 -6.44 3.31 -11.01
C ALA A 193 -7.52 4.19 -10.34
N ILE A 194 -7.73 5.42 -10.82
CA ILE A 194 -8.81 6.31 -10.36
C ILE A 194 -10.19 5.79 -10.79
N ILE A 195 -10.32 5.23 -11.99
CA ILE A 195 -11.58 4.61 -12.45
C ILE A 195 -11.90 3.36 -11.61
N CYS A 196 -10.89 2.54 -11.30
CA CYS A 196 -11.01 1.41 -10.38
C CYS A 196 -11.45 1.87 -8.99
N HIS A 197 -10.81 2.90 -8.42
CA HIS A 197 -11.20 3.50 -7.16
C HIS A 197 -12.66 4.01 -7.16
N ARG A 198 -13.07 4.66 -8.25
CA ARG A 198 -14.46 5.12 -8.44
C ARG A 198 -15.43 3.95 -8.39
N SER A 199 -15.11 2.85 -9.05
CA SER A 199 -15.96 1.65 -9.08
C SER A 199 -15.99 0.95 -7.71
N LEU A 200 -14.86 0.86 -7.00
CA LEU A 200 -14.83 0.41 -5.60
C LEU A 200 -15.79 1.22 -4.72
N TYR A 201 -15.75 2.55 -4.85
CA TYR A 201 -16.58 3.45 -4.06
C TYR A 201 -18.08 3.35 -4.40
N TYR A 202 -18.44 3.41 -5.69
CA TYR A 202 -19.84 3.43 -6.09
C TYR A 202 -20.50 2.04 -6.02
N ASP A 203 -19.82 1.02 -6.54
CA ASP A 203 -20.42 -0.30 -6.80
C ASP A 203 -20.25 -1.24 -5.61
N ALA A 204 -19.11 -1.16 -4.90
CA ALA A 204 -18.79 -2.03 -3.77
C ALA A 204 -18.83 -1.35 -2.40
N LYS A 205 -19.02 -0.03 -2.33
CA LYS A 205 -18.98 0.76 -1.09
C LYS A 205 -17.66 0.62 -0.33
N ILE A 206 -16.56 0.47 -1.05
CA ILE A 206 -15.21 0.32 -0.49
C ILE A 206 -14.41 1.61 -0.65
N LEU A 207 -13.78 2.08 0.43
CA LEU A 207 -12.67 3.04 0.38
C LEU A 207 -11.35 2.28 0.55
N HIS A 208 -10.31 2.68 -0.19
CA HIS A 208 -9.04 1.96 -0.18
C HIS A 208 -8.18 2.34 1.04
N CYS A 209 -8.14 3.63 1.40
CA CYS A 209 -7.46 4.17 2.59
C CYS A 209 -5.93 3.97 2.66
N ASP A 210 -5.29 3.42 1.63
CA ASP A 210 -3.83 3.27 1.55
C ASP A 210 -3.34 3.35 0.09
N ILE A 211 -3.76 4.39 -0.63
CA ILE A 211 -3.26 4.66 -1.97
C ILE A 211 -1.77 5.04 -1.88
N SER A 212 -0.91 4.18 -2.45
CA SER A 212 0.55 4.34 -2.43
C SER A 212 1.17 3.76 -3.71
N PRO A 213 2.43 4.11 -4.08
CA PRO A 213 3.08 3.55 -5.27
C PRO A 213 3.20 2.01 -5.23
N GLY A 214 3.23 1.40 -4.04
CA GLY A 214 3.30 -0.04 -3.86
C GLY A 214 1.98 -0.75 -4.11
N ASN A 215 0.86 -0.02 -4.05
CA ASN A 215 -0.50 -0.55 -4.18
C ASN A 215 -1.12 -0.25 -5.56
N ILE A 216 -0.31 0.25 -6.50
CA ILE A 216 -0.67 0.46 -7.91
C ILE A 216 0.25 -0.39 -8.77
N ILE A 217 -0.33 -1.27 -9.58
CA ILE A 217 0.40 -2.10 -10.54
C ILE A 217 0.08 -1.72 -11.97
N ILE A 218 1.05 -1.97 -12.85
CA ILE A 218 0.93 -1.77 -14.31
C ILE A 218 0.66 -3.13 -14.94
N LEU A 219 -0.37 -3.20 -15.79
CA LEU A 219 -0.68 -4.38 -16.60
C LEU A 219 -0.14 -4.21 -18.02
N ASP A 220 0.66 -5.18 -18.45
CA ASP A 220 1.25 -5.21 -19.77
C ASP A 220 0.29 -5.89 -20.77
N HIS A 221 -0.67 -5.13 -21.29
CA HIS A 221 -1.46 -5.53 -22.46
C HIS A 221 -1.66 -4.35 -23.42
N GLN A 222 -1.89 -4.70 -24.69
CA GLN A 222 -2.18 -3.74 -25.77
C GLN A 222 -3.67 -3.46 -25.93
N ASP A 223 -4.52 -4.25 -25.28
CA ASP A 223 -5.95 -4.05 -25.28
C ASP A 223 -6.29 -2.72 -24.58
N LYS A 224 -7.02 -1.85 -25.27
CA LYS A 224 -7.45 -0.54 -24.77
C LYS A 224 -8.68 -0.63 -23.88
N GLU A 225 -9.42 -1.74 -23.94
CA GLU A 225 -10.61 -1.96 -23.12
C GLU A 225 -10.26 -2.52 -21.73
N GLN A 226 -9.06 -3.09 -21.60
CA GLN A 226 -8.53 -3.56 -20.33
C GLN A 226 -7.82 -2.43 -19.56
N PRO A 227 -7.85 -2.46 -18.22
CA PRO A 227 -7.21 -1.46 -17.38
C PRO A 227 -5.68 -1.60 -17.41
N LYS A 228 -4.95 -0.53 -17.74
CA LYS A 228 -3.49 -0.52 -17.62
C LYS A 228 -3.01 -0.36 -16.19
N GLY A 229 -3.82 0.29 -15.34
CA GLY A 229 -3.53 0.50 -13.92
C GLY A 229 -4.56 -0.17 -13.04
N VAL A 230 -4.09 -0.92 -12.05
CA VAL A 230 -4.94 -1.66 -11.11
C VAL A 230 -4.51 -1.38 -9.68
N LEU A 231 -5.50 -1.21 -8.80
CA LEU A 231 -5.30 -1.11 -7.36
C LEU A 231 -5.23 -2.51 -6.74
N ILE A 232 -4.29 -2.68 -5.82
CA ILE A 232 -4.11 -3.89 -5.04
C ILE A 232 -4.05 -3.54 -3.54
N ASP A 233 -4.13 -4.56 -2.70
CA ASP A 233 -3.96 -4.44 -1.25
C ASP A 233 -5.12 -3.72 -0.54
N LEU A 234 -6.23 -4.46 -0.34
CA LEU A 234 -7.40 -3.97 0.41
C LEU A 234 -7.29 -4.20 1.93
N ASP A 235 -6.09 -4.46 2.45
CA ASP A 235 -5.85 -4.73 3.86
C ASP A 235 -6.23 -3.57 4.80
N SER A 236 -6.11 -2.32 4.33
CA SER A 236 -6.50 -1.11 5.09
C SER A 236 -7.86 -0.56 4.68
N ALA A 237 -8.54 -1.22 3.75
CA ALA A 237 -9.76 -0.72 3.14
C ALA A 237 -10.94 -0.78 4.10
N ILE A 238 -11.88 0.15 3.92
CA ILE A 238 -13.08 0.27 4.75
C ILE A 238 -14.29 -0.02 3.88
N ASN A 239 -15.16 -0.92 4.36
CA ASN A 239 -16.51 -1.07 3.84
C ASN A 239 -17.41 0.00 4.48
N LEU A 240 -17.93 0.91 3.67
CA LEU A 240 -18.76 2.04 4.12
C LEU A 240 -20.09 1.60 4.74
N ASP A 241 -20.59 0.41 4.39
CA ASP A 241 -21.82 -0.14 4.98
C ASP A 241 -21.62 -0.60 6.44
N GLU A 242 -20.36 -0.82 6.85
CA GLU A 242 -20.00 -1.31 8.20
C GLU A 242 -19.26 -0.26 9.03
N ALA A 243 -18.74 0.78 8.39
CA ALA A 243 -17.88 1.81 8.98
C ALA A 243 -18.55 2.62 10.11
N LEU A 244 -19.87 2.52 10.28
CA LEU A 244 -20.60 3.15 11.39
C LEU A 244 -20.23 2.55 12.76
N GLU A 245 -19.65 1.34 12.82
CA GLU A 245 -19.39 0.63 14.08
C GLU A 245 -17.91 0.62 14.51
N ALA A 246 -16.96 1.00 13.65
CA ALA A 246 -15.52 0.91 13.93
C ALA A 246 -14.87 2.30 14.01
N GLY A 247 -14.16 2.57 15.11
CA GLY A 247 -13.35 3.78 15.23
C GLY A 247 -12.30 3.86 14.12
N PHE A 248 -12.20 5.01 13.44
CA PHE A 248 -11.25 5.22 12.35
C PHE A 248 -9.83 5.31 12.91
N GLY A 249 -8.98 4.35 12.56
CA GLY A 249 -7.54 4.48 12.77
C GLY A 249 -6.91 5.44 11.77
N MET A 250 -5.83 6.13 12.16
CA MET A 250 -4.93 6.80 11.22
C MET A 250 -4.10 5.75 10.46
N THR A 251 -4.75 5.06 9.54
CA THR A 251 -4.13 4.09 8.62
C THR A 251 -3.61 4.79 7.37
N GLY A 252 -2.59 4.21 6.74
CA GLY A 252 -2.05 4.70 5.47
C GLY A 252 -0.54 4.93 5.50
N THR A 253 0.03 5.05 4.31
CA THR A 253 1.46 5.29 4.13
C THR A 253 1.77 6.78 4.25
N ARG A 254 2.53 7.19 5.29
CA ARG A 254 2.72 8.60 5.72
C ARG A 254 2.93 9.64 4.59
N PRO A 255 3.85 9.43 3.62
CA PRO A 255 4.00 10.34 2.48
C PRO A 255 2.72 10.62 1.69
N PHE A 256 1.78 9.67 1.66
CA PHE A 256 0.61 9.69 0.80
C PHE A 256 -0.70 9.93 1.58
N MET A 257 -0.68 9.90 2.91
CA MET A 257 -1.88 10.20 3.71
C MET A 257 -2.40 11.63 3.45
N ALA A 258 -3.70 11.75 3.25
CA ALA A 258 -4.37 13.05 3.06
C ALA A 258 -4.27 13.94 4.31
N ILE A 259 -4.34 15.26 4.12
CA ILE A 259 -4.26 16.26 5.19
C ILE A 259 -5.35 16.04 6.25
N GLY A 260 -6.59 15.77 5.84
CA GLY A 260 -7.69 15.51 6.77
C GLY A 260 -7.43 14.25 7.62
N VAL A 261 -6.96 13.18 7.00
CA VAL A 261 -6.60 11.93 7.70
C VAL A 261 -5.48 12.17 8.72
N LEU A 262 -4.46 12.96 8.37
CA LEU A 262 -3.40 13.35 9.31
C LEU A 262 -3.90 14.20 10.49
N ARG A 263 -5.05 14.87 10.33
CA ARG A 263 -5.78 15.58 11.39
C ARG A 263 -6.79 14.68 12.13
N ASN A 264 -6.72 13.37 11.90
CA ASN A 264 -7.62 12.37 12.49
C ASN A 264 -9.09 12.55 12.06
N GLU A 265 -9.32 13.07 10.84
CA GLU A 265 -10.64 13.08 10.21
C GLU A 265 -10.95 11.68 9.64
N PRO A 266 -12.23 11.24 9.64
CA PRO A 266 -12.63 9.99 9.00
C PRO A 266 -12.22 9.94 7.52
N HIS A 267 -11.80 8.76 7.06
CA HIS A 267 -11.46 8.56 5.65
C HIS A 267 -12.69 8.79 4.75
N THR A 268 -12.44 9.41 3.59
CA THR A 268 -13.48 9.68 2.59
C THR A 268 -12.92 9.42 1.19
N TYR A 269 -13.80 9.32 0.18
CA TYR A 269 -13.41 9.15 -1.22
C TYR A 269 -12.38 10.21 -1.66
N ARG A 270 -12.54 11.45 -1.18
CA ARG A 270 -11.65 12.56 -1.47
C ARG A 270 -10.24 12.35 -0.90
N HIS A 271 -10.11 11.73 0.27
CA HIS A 271 -8.81 11.47 0.87
C HIS A 271 -7.99 10.46 0.05
N ASP A 272 -8.64 9.45 -0.54
CA ASP A 272 -7.98 8.56 -1.50
C ASP A 272 -7.59 9.31 -2.79
N LEU A 273 -8.47 10.19 -3.30
CA LEU A 273 -8.18 11.04 -4.46
C LEU A 273 -7.05 12.06 -4.23
N GLU A 274 -6.94 12.61 -3.02
CA GLU A 274 -5.81 13.44 -2.60
C GLU A 274 -4.51 12.64 -2.57
N SER A 275 -4.56 11.42 -2.04
CA SER A 275 -3.43 10.49 -2.04
C SER A 275 -2.92 10.20 -3.46
N PHE A 276 -3.80 10.06 -4.46
CA PHE A 276 -3.39 9.89 -5.86
C PHE A 276 -2.54 11.06 -6.39
N LEU A 277 -2.82 12.31 -6.01
CA LEU A 277 -1.97 13.45 -6.37
C LEU A 277 -0.59 13.32 -5.73
N TYR A 278 -0.53 12.91 -4.46
CA TYR A 278 0.73 12.72 -3.76
C TYR A 278 1.57 11.60 -4.36
N VAL A 279 0.93 10.49 -4.73
CA VAL A 279 1.60 9.39 -5.44
C VAL A 279 2.12 9.88 -6.80
N LEU A 280 1.34 10.66 -7.57
CA LEU A 280 1.79 11.21 -8.85
C LEU A 280 3.01 12.12 -8.70
N LEU A 281 2.97 13.07 -7.75
CA LEU A 281 4.08 13.97 -7.44
C LEU A 281 5.33 13.17 -7.06
N TRP A 282 5.17 12.17 -6.20
CA TRP A 282 6.25 11.31 -5.77
C TRP A 282 6.85 10.54 -6.95
N THR A 283 6.03 9.84 -7.73
CA THR A 283 6.50 9.04 -8.87
C THR A 283 7.24 9.88 -9.91
N ILE A 284 6.78 11.11 -10.18
CA ILE A 284 7.46 12.04 -11.10
C ILE A 284 8.82 12.50 -10.52
N ILE A 285 8.84 12.94 -9.26
CA ILE A 285 10.05 13.50 -8.64
C ILE A 285 11.10 12.41 -8.33
N THR A 286 10.68 11.18 -8.03
CA THR A 286 11.63 10.09 -7.80
C THR A 286 12.15 9.48 -9.09
N ASN A 287 11.42 9.58 -10.21
CA ASN A 287 11.79 9.07 -11.53
C ASN A 287 12.48 7.69 -11.49
N HIS A 288 11.70 6.61 -11.37
CA HIS A 288 12.15 5.22 -11.25
C HIS A 288 12.95 4.86 -9.98
N THR A 289 13.40 5.84 -9.19
CA THR A 289 14.06 5.57 -7.90
C THR A 289 13.05 5.37 -6.76
N GLU A 290 13.50 4.79 -5.66
CA GLU A 290 12.64 4.50 -4.50
C GLU A 290 12.36 5.72 -3.63
N SER A 291 13.25 6.72 -3.64
CA SER A 291 13.20 7.86 -2.74
C SER A 291 13.45 9.17 -3.48
N PRO A 292 12.74 10.26 -3.13
CA PRO A 292 12.96 11.57 -3.74
C PRO A 292 14.42 12.03 -3.60
N PRO A 293 14.92 12.95 -4.44
CA PRO A 293 16.25 13.53 -4.29
C PRO A 293 16.49 14.11 -2.88
N ALA A 294 17.75 14.18 -2.42
CA ALA A 294 18.10 14.60 -1.06
C ALA A 294 17.53 15.99 -0.66
N GLY A 295 17.46 16.91 -1.62
CA GLY A 295 16.90 18.26 -1.42
C GLY A 295 15.39 18.37 -1.64
N SER A 296 14.70 17.28 -1.98
CA SER A 296 13.27 17.31 -2.29
C SER A 296 12.43 17.58 -1.04
N ARG A 297 11.42 18.43 -1.20
CA ARG A 297 10.41 18.70 -0.15
C ARG A 297 9.65 17.44 0.24
N LEU A 298 9.44 16.52 -0.69
CA LEU A 298 8.68 15.29 -0.47
C LEU A 298 9.30 14.41 0.63
N ARG A 299 10.62 14.49 0.87
CA ARG A 299 11.27 13.78 1.97
C ARG A 299 10.72 14.17 3.34
N GLN A 300 10.19 15.38 3.47
CA GLN A 300 9.60 15.86 4.71
C GLN A 300 8.17 15.36 4.93
N TRP A 301 7.58 14.64 3.97
CA TRP A 301 6.24 14.05 4.11
C TRP A 301 6.21 12.75 4.94
N SER A 302 7.36 12.34 5.49
CA SER A 302 7.48 11.20 6.42
C SER A 302 7.89 11.61 7.84
N ASN A 303 8.22 12.89 8.07
CA ASN A 303 8.91 13.34 9.26
C ASN A 303 8.01 14.20 10.17
N GLY A 304 8.25 14.11 11.48
CA GLY A 304 7.50 14.86 12.50
C GLY A 304 6.35 14.06 13.10
N ASP A 305 5.56 14.69 13.95
CA ASP A 305 4.28 14.12 14.41
C ASP A 305 3.16 14.33 13.36
N TRP A 306 1.95 13.83 13.65
CA TRP A 306 0.81 13.90 12.74
C TRP A 306 0.36 15.33 12.44
N ASN A 307 0.37 16.21 13.45
CA ASN A 307 -0.06 17.60 13.32
C ASN A 307 0.97 18.42 12.52
N GLU A 308 2.25 18.22 12.80
CA GLU A 308 3.35 18.83 12.05
C GLU A 308 3.31 18.43 10.57
N LEU A 309 3.05 17.15 10.31
CA LEU A 309 2.94 16.62 8.95
C LEU A 309 1.72 17.20 8.21
N ALA A 310 0.56 17.28 8.88
CA ALA A 310 -0.65 17.90 8.32
C ALA A 310 -0.43 19.38 7.99
N ALA A 311 0.20 20.14 8.90
CA ALA A 311 0.50 21.55 8.71
C ALA A 311 1.47 21.77 7.53
N ARG A 312 2.52 20.94 7.45
CA ARG A 312 3.49 20.99 6.35
C ARG A 312 2.84 20.72 5.01
N LYS A 313 2.06 19.64 4.88
CA LYS A 313 1.34 19.33 3.64
C LYS A 313 0.34 20.42 3.26
N SER A 314 -0.36 21.00 4.24
CA SER A 314 -1.27 22.13 3.98
C SER A 314 -0.55 23.34 3.41
N LEU A 315 0.65 23.65 3.92
CA LEU A 315 1.50 24.70 3.37
C LEU A 315 1.95 24.35 1.96
N ASP A 316 2.46 23.14 1.74
CA ASP A 316 2.93 22.68 0.43
C ASP A 316 1.84 22.70 -0.65
N MET A 317 0.59 22.44 -0.26
CA MET A 317 -0.57 22.53 -1.14
C MET A 317 -1.11 23.95 -1.31
N ALA A 318 -0.54 24.98 -0.67
CA ALA A 318 -0.93 26.37 -0.93
C ALA A 318 -0.46 26.82 -2.32
N GLU A 319 -1.21 27.72 -2.96
CA GLU A 319 -1.03 28.14 -4.36
C GLU A 319 0.40 28.58 -4.72
N LYS A 320 1.09 29.27 -3.79
CA LYS A 320 2.49 29.68 -4.02
C LYS A 320 3.48 28.52 -3.89
N ARG A 321 3.26 27.63 -2.91
CA ARG A 321 4.21 26.56 -2.56
C ARG A 321 4.11 25.35 -3.49
N ILE A 322 2.96 25.11 -4.11
CA ILE A 322 2.86 24.05 -5.13
C ILE A 322 3.78 24.34 -6.32
N GLN A 323 4.05 25.61 -6.65
CA GLN A 323 5.01 25.94 -7.72
C GLN A 323 6.45 25.53 -7.38
N ASP A 324 6.83 25.55 -6.09
CA ASP A 324 8.15 25.06 -5.65
C ASP A 324 8.28 23.55 -5.93
N ILE A 325 7.23 22.78 -5.62
CA ILE A 325 7.21 21.32 -5.87
C ILE A 325 7.27 21.03 -7.37
N LEU A 326 6.52 21.79 -8.18
CA LEU A 326 6.60 21.68 -9.64
C LEU A 326 8.01 22.04 -10.16
N GLY A 327 8.74 22.90 -9.45
CA GLY A 327 10.13 23.23 -9.75
C GLY A 327 11.10 22.06 -9.54
N GLU A 328 10.73 21.03 -8.78
CA GLU A 328 11.54 19.83 -8.55
C GLU A 328 11.41 18.79 -9.68
N PHE A 329 10.55 19.01 -10.67
CA PHE A 329 10.34 18.07 -11.77
C PHE A 329 11.59 18.01 -12.66
N GLY A 330 12.00 16.80 -13.03
CA GLY A 330 12.96 16.60 -14.12
C GLY A 330 12.43 17.23 -15.42
N SER A 331 13.35 17.72 -16.26
CA SER A 331 12.98 18.41 -17.52
C SER A 331 12.17 17.51 -18.46
N GLU A 332 12.36 16.20 -18.37
CA GLU A 332 11.55 15.20 -19.07
C GLU A 332 10.06 15.27 -18.68
N PHE A 333 9.71 15.60 -17.43
CA PHE A 333 8.32 15.68 -16.94
C PHE A 333 7.71 17.08 -17.00
N ASP A 334 8.39 18.07 -17.59
CA ASP A 334 7.87 19.45 -17.68
C ASP A 334 6.50 19.53 -18.37
N SER A 335 6.26 18.64 -19.33
CA SER A 335 4.98 18.52 -20.04
C SER A 335 3.81 18.14 -19.13
N LEU A 336 4.06 17.53 -17.97
CA LEU A 336 3.05 17.08 -17.01
C LEU A 336 2.66 18.15 -15.98
N LYS A 337 3.39 19.27 -15.90
CA LYS A 337 3.06 20.38 -14.97
C LYS A 337 1.61 20.89 -15.11
N PRO A 338 1.04 21.07 -16.31
CA PRO A 338 -0.36 21.50 -16.46
C PRO A 338 -1.37 20.51 -15.87
N LEU A 339 -1.13 19.20 -16.00
CA LEU A 339 -1.97 18.17 -15.38
C LEU A 339 -1.99 18.32 -13.86
N VAL A 340 -0.80 18.41 -13.25
CA VAL A 340 -0.67 18.52 -11.79
C VAL A 340 -1.33 19.79 -11.28
N LYS A 341 -1.18 20.93 -11.98
CA LYS A 341 -1.90 22.17 -11.65
C LYS A 341 -3.42 21.98 -11.72
N LYS A 342 -3.93 21.24 -12.70
CA LYS A 342 -5.37 20.97 -12.84
C LYS A 342 -5.89 20.08 -11.71
N LEU A 343 -5.17 19.01 -11.38
CA LEU A 343 -5.51 18.13 -10.25
C LEU A 343 -5.48 18.89 -8.93
N HIS A 344 -4.45 19.72 -8.72
CA HIS A 344 -4.31 20.59 -7.56
C HIS A 344 -5.50 21.55 -7.41
N GLN A 345 -5.95 22.19 -8.50
CA GLN A 345 -7.12 23.08 -8.46
C GLN A 345 -8.44 22.34 -8.14
N LEU A 346 -8.59 21.10 -8.62
CA LEU A 346 -9.76 20.27 -8.33
C LEU A 346 -9.77 19.82 -6.87
N LEU A 347 -8.61 19.42 -6.36
CA LEU A 347 -8.45 18.92 -5.00
C LEU A 347 -8.39 20.06 -3.98
N PHE A 348 -7.73 21.18 -4.23
CA PHE A 348 -7.55 22.26 -3.26
C PHE A 348 -8.16 23.58 -3.74
N PRO A 349 -9.48 23.64 -3.96
CA PRO A 349 -10.12 24.89 -4.35
C PRO A 349 -9.98 25.92 -3.22
N LEU A 350 -9.82 27.19 -3.59
CA LEU A 350 -9.78 28.28 -2.63
C LEU A 350 -11.19 28.53 -2.08
N ARG A 351 -11.33 28.51 -0.75
CA ARG A 351 -12.51 28.98 -0.02
C ARG A 351 -12.05 29.96 1.05
N ASP A 352 -12.64 31.15 1.07
CA ASP A 352 -12.29 32.22 2.02
C ASP A 352 -10.80 32.56 2.06
N GLY A 353 -10.12 32.49 0.91
CA GLY A 353 -8.69 32.81 0.78
C GLY A 353 -7.73 31.73 1.24
N ALA A 354 -8.23 30.56 1.66
CA ALA A 354 -7.41 29.40 2.06
C ALA A 354 -7.72 28.17 1.19
N VAL A 355 -6.75 27.24 1.12
CA VAL A 355 -6.96 25.96 0.47
C VAL A 355 -7.95 25.12 1.27
N TRP A 356 -9.04 24.71 0.63
CA TRP A 356 -10.04 23.87 1.28
C TRP A 356 -9.61 22.40 1.25
N THR A 357 -9.59 21.77 2.42
CA THR A 357 -9.20 20.36 2.60
C THR A 357 -10.34 19.46 3.04
N GLY A 358 -11.55 19.99 3.31
CA GLY A 358 -12.70 19.20 3.75
C GLY A 358 -13.30 18.34 2.63
N THR A 359 -14.36 17.58 2.94
CA THR A 359 -15.05 16.71 1.97
C THR A 359 -16.50 17.14 1.75
N ASP A 360 -16.95 17.13 0.49
CA ASP A 360 -18.35 17.34 0.10
C ASP A 360 -18.92 15.99 -0.36
N ALA A 361 -19.69 15.33 0.50
CA ALA A 361 -20.20 13.98 0.26
C ALA A 361 -21.47 13.95 -0.63
N THR A 362 -21.90 15.09 -1.20
CA THR A 362 -23.05 15.09 -2.11
C THR A 362 -22.72 14.30 -3.38
N PRO A 363 -23.65 13.48 -3.93
CA PRO A 363 -23.37 12.68 -5.13
C PRO A 363 -22.85 13.53 -6.31
N VAL A 364 -23.34 14.76 -6.44
CA VAL A 364 -22.91 15.72 -7.47
C VAL A 364 -21.44 16.12 -7.28
N ALA A 365 -21.02 16.45 -6.04
CA ALA A 365 -19.64 16.83 -5.77
C ALA A 365 -18.67 15.65 -5.92
N VAL A 366 -19.09 14.44 -5.48
CA VAL A 366 -18.35 13.20 -5.67
C VAL A 366 -18.11 12.95 -7.16
N GLY A 367 -19.19 12.92 -7.96
CA GLY A 367 -19.12 12.71 -9.41
C GLY A 367 -18.21 13.74 -10.09
N LYS A 368 -18.41 15.03 -9.78
CA LYS A 368 -17.61 16.12 -10.35
C LYS A 368 -16.11 15.98 -10.08
N LEU A 369 -15.71 15.53 -8.88
CA LEU A 369 -14.30 15.37 -8.55
C LEU A 369 -13.68 14.20 -9.32
N TYR A 370 -14.34 13.04 -9.34
CA TYR A 370 -13.87 11.88 -10.12
C TYR A 370 -13.78 12.18 -11.60
N GLU A 371 -14.85 12.70 -12.20
CA GLU A 371 -14.88 13.04 -13.63
C GLU A 371 -13.86 14.11 -13.98
N GLY A 372 -13.71 15.12 -13.11
CA GLY A 372 -12.71 16.17 -13.29
C GLY A 372 -11.28 15.63 -13.31
N MET A 373 -10.94 14.72 -12.40
CA MET A 373 -9.60 14.11 -12.37
C MET A 373 -9.37 13.20 -13.57
N ILE A 374 -10.33 12.33 -13.90
CA ILE A 374 -10.24 11.42 -15.05
C ILE A 374 -10.07 12.24 -16.35
N ALA A 375 -10.87 13.29 -16.55
CA ALA A 375 -10.77 14.15 -17.72
C ALA A 375 -9.43 14.91 -17.78
N ALA A 376 -8.85 15.29 -16.64
CA ALA A 376 -7.53 15.90 -16.60
C ALA A 376 -6.45 14.93 -17.12
N PHE A 377 -6.48 13.67 -16.69
CA PHE A 377 -5.56 12.64 -17.20
C PHE A 377 -5.78 12.38 -18.70
N GLU A 378 -7.03 12.28 -19.18
CA GLU A 378 -7.30 12.09 -20.61
C GLU A 378 -6.78 13.23 -21.48
N GLY A 379 -6.94 14.48 -21.01
CA GLY A 379 -6.38 15.66 -21.66
C GLY A 379 -4.84 15.63 -21.72
N ALA A 380 -4.19 15.15 -20.66
CA ALA A 380 -2.74 14.99 -20.60
C ALA A 380 -2.26 13.86 -21.54
N ILE A 381 -2.93 12.71 -21.57
CA ILE A 381 -2.65 11.59 -22.49
C ILE A 381 -2.73 12.07 -23.94
N THR A 382 -3.79 12.80 -24.30
CA THR A 382 -3.96 13.37 -25.64
C THR A 382 -2.85 14.36 -25.99
N SER A 383 -2.42 15.17 -25.01
CA SER A 383 -1.36 16.16 -25.21
C SER A 383 0.00 15.51 -25.40
N GLU A 384 0.34 14.50 -24.59
CA GLU A 384 1.58 13.73 -24.75
C GLU A 384 1.59 12.93 -26.05
N GLY A 385 0.46 12.33 -26.44
CA GLY A 385 0.32 11.62 -27.72
C GLY A 385 0.64 12.50 -28.92
N ARG A 386 0.20 13.77 -28.90
CA ARG A 386 0.52 14.75 -29.96
C ARG A 386 1.98 15.19 -30.00
N ARG A 387 2.75 15.01 -28.92
CA ARG A 387 4.18 15.35 -28.88
C ARG A 387 5.07 14.26 -29.45
N LEU A 388 4.57 13.03 -29.53
CA LEU A 388 5.27 11.86 -30.07
C LEU A 388 4.99 11.63 -31.57
N MET A 389 3.99 12.33 -32.12
CA MET A 389 3.72 12.43 -33.57
C MET A 389 4.49 13.60 -34.16
#